data_AF-A0A0S8AF79-F1
#
_entry.id   AF-A0A0S8AF79-F1
#
_cell.length_a   1.000
_cell.length_b   1.000
_cell.length_c   1.000
_cell.angle_alpha   90.00
_cell.angle_beta   90.00
_cell.angle_gamma   90.00
#
_symmetry.space_group_name_H-M   'P 1'
#
loop_
_entity.id
_entity.type
_entity.pdbx_description
1 polymer ?
#
loop_
_entity_poly.entity_id
_entity_poly.type
_entity_poly.pdbx_seq_one_letter_code
_entity_poly.pdbx_strand_id
1 'polypeptide(L)' 'MDTMKKLQAVEEKFFFTEQQIQAIARALADPIFVIDESGKYLDVIGGSDRSAYHSSDFFTGKYLHEVLPDLAEIFMQTIS' A
#
# COMPACT_ATOMS: atom_id res chain seq x y z
N MET A 1 -16.10 10.50 -31.32
CA MET A 1 -15.00 9.59 -31.69
C MET A 1 -13.67 9.94 -31.00
N ASP A 2 -13.33 11.22 -30.87
CA ASP A 2 -12.07 11.69 -30.23
C ASP A 2 -12.01 11.41 -28.71
N THR A 3 -13.13 11.61 -28.00
CA THR A 3 -13.26 11.36 -26.55
C THR A 3 -13.10 9.89 -26.15
N MET A 4 -13.65 8.95 -26.92
CA MET A 4 -13.49 7.51 -26.65
C MET A 4 -12.04 7.05 -26.84
N LYS A 5 -11.33 7.56 -27.84
CA LYS A 5 -9.90 7.27 -28.04
C LYS A 5 -9.05 7.80 -26.89
N LYS A 6 -9.38 9.01 -26.39
CA LYS A 6 -8.72 9.59 -25.22
C LYS A 6 -8.98 8.78 -23.95
N LEU A 7 -10.22 8.33 -23.74
CA LEU A 7 -10.58 7.48 -22.60
C LEU A 7 -9.77 6.18 -22.62
N GLN A 8 -9.74 5.49 -23.77
CA GLN A 8 -8.96 4.26 -23.93
C GLN A 8 -7.46 4.47 -23.66
N ALA A 9 -6.88 5.55 -24.18
CA ALA A 9 -5.46 5.87 -23.92
C ALA A 9 -5.17 6.18 -22.44
N VAL A 10 -6.13 6.76 -21.72
CA VAL A 10 -6.02 7.01 -20.28
C VAL A 10 -6.09 5.69 -19.51
N GLU A 11 -7.02 4.80 -19.86
CA GLU A 11 -7.17 3.48 -19.24
C GLU A 11 -5.92 2.62 -19.44
N GLU A 12 -5.39 2.57 -20.67
CA GLU A 12 -4.15 1.84 -20.98
C GLU A 12 -2.96 2.38 -20.17
N LYS A 13 -2.83 3.70 -20.07
CA LYS A 13 -1.77 4.34 -19.29
C LYS A 13 -1.92 4.09 -17.80
N PHE A 14 -3.16 4.12 -17.29
CA PHE A 14 -3.46 3.82 -15.89
C PHE A 14 -3.04 2.40 -15.54
N PHE A 15 -3.50 1.42 -16.32
CA PHE A 15 -3.18 0.01 -16.11
C PHE A 15 -1.67 -0.27 -16.21
N PHE A 16 -0.99 0.33 -17.19
CA PHE A 16 0.46 0.18 -17.33
C PHE A 16 1.21 0.71 -16.08
N THR A 17 0.79 1.87 -15.58
CA THR A 17 1.40 2.50 -14.41
C THR A 17 1.15 1.69 -13.14
N GLU A 18 -0.08 1.20 -12.96
CA GLU A 18 -0.44 0.32 -11.85
C GLU A 18 0.43 -0.95 -11.84
N GLN A 19 0.56 -1.62 -12.99
CA GLN A 19 1.40 -2.81 -13.10
C GLN A 19 2.87 -2.52 -12.80
N GLN A 20 3.39 -1.37 -13.26
CA GLN A 20 4.77 -0.98 -13.00
C GLN A 20 5.01 -0.75 -11.50
N ILE A 21 4.10 -0.04 -10.82
CA ILE A 21 4.19 0.20 -9.37
C ILE A 21 4.12 -1.13 -8.61
N GLN A 22 3.19 -2.02 -8.99
CA GLN A 22 3.07 -3.35 -8.40
C GLN A 22 4.34 -4.19 -8.58
N ALA A 23 4.95 -4.14 -9.76
CA ALA A 23 6.20 -4.86 -10.03
C ALA A 23 7.35 -4.34 -9.17
N ILE A 24 7.49 -3.02 -9.05
CA ILE A 24 8.51 -2.39 -8.20
C ILE A 24 8.28 -2.76 -6.73
N ALA A 25 7.05 -2.63 -6.23
CA ALA A 25 6.73 -2.93 -4.85
C ALA A 25 7.00 -4.40 -4.50
N ARG A 26 6.71 -5.33 -5.42
CA ARG A 26 7.01 -6.77 -5.25
C ARG A 26 8.50 -7.10 -5.27
N ALA A 27 9.32 -6.27 -5.91
CA ALA A 27 10.77 -6.46 -5.94
C ALA A 27 11.45 -6.05 -4.63
N LEU A 28 10.77 -5.32 -3.75
CA LEU A 28 11.29 -4.94 -2.45
C LEU A 28 11.28 -6.15 -1.48
N ALA A 29 12.34 -6.25 -0.68
CA ALA A 29 12.43 -7.24 0.38
C ALA A 29 11.46 -6.90 1.52
N ASP A 30 11.38 -5.62 1.89
CA ASP A 30 10.51 -5.11 2.94
C ASP A 30 9.07 -4.86 2.44
N PRO A 31 8.06 -5.06 3.31
CA PRO A 31 6.69 -4.69 3.02
C PRO A 31 6.48 -3.18 3.09
N ILE A 32 5.60 -2.67 2.24
CA ILE A 32 5.08 -1.31 2.26
C ILE A 32 3.69 -1.37 2.90
N PHE A 33 3.51 -0.64 4.01
CA PHE A 33 2.21 -0.49 4.65
C PHE A 33 1.48 0.73 4.10
N VAL A 34 0.23 0.56 3.68
CA VAL A 34 -0.65 1.66 3.29
C VAL A 34 -1.55 1.96 4.49
N ILE A 35 -1.46 3.17 5.01
CA ILE A 35 -2.14 3.59 6.24
C ILE A 35 -2.91 4.88 5.95
N ASP A 36 -4.14 4.99 6.44
CA ASP A 36 -4.92 6.23 6.35
C ASP A 36 -4.54 7.25 7.44
N GLU A 37 -5.10 8.45 7.35
CA GLU A 37 -4.86 9.55 8.29
C GLU A 37 -5.27 9.24 9.74
N SER A 38 -6.17 8.26 9.94
CA SER A 38 -6.59 7.79 11.27
C SER A 38 -5.68 6.69 11.82
N GLY A 39 -4.67 6.28 11.05
CA GLY A 39 -3.75 5.22 11.41
C GLY A 39 -4.26 3.82 11.09
N LYS A 40 -5.29 3.68 10.23
CA LYS A 40 -5.83 2.38 9.85
C LYS A 40 -5.04 1.78 8.69
N TYR A 41 -4.61 0.53 8.84
CA TYR A 41 -3.98 -0.24 7.77
C TYR A 41 -5.01 -0.57 6.69
N LEU A 42 -4.81 0.00 5.49
CA LEU A 42 -5.64 -0.23 4.33
C LEU A 42 -5.12 -1.41 3.49
N ASP A 43 -3.80 -1.54 3.34
CA ASP A 43 -3.18 -2.59 2.54
C ASP A 43 -1.72 -2.83 2.93
N VAL A 44 -1.16 -3.96 2.49
CA VAL A 44 0.25 -4.31 2.61
C VAL A 44 0.76 -4.81 1.27
N ILE A 45 1.70 -4.07 0.66
CA ILE A 45 2.23 -4.34 -0.68
C ILE A 45 3.71 -4.76 -0.57
N GLY A 46 4.15 -5.68 -1.41
CA GLY A 46 5.55 -6.12 -1.43
C GLY A 46 5.83 -7.18 -0.37
N GLY A 47 7.03 -7.15 0.24
CA GLY A 47 7.43 -8.16 1.22
C GLY A 47 7.68 -9.52 0.57
N SER A 48 8.59 -9.57 -0.41
CA SER A 48 9.00 -10.83 -1.04
C SER A 48 9.63 -11.81 -0.03
N ASP A 49 10.24 -11.29 1.04
CA ASP A 49 10.67 -12.06 2.19
C ASP A 49 9.64 -11.97 3.32
N ARG A 50 8.80 -13.01 3.41
CA ARG A 50 7.73 -13.12 4.43
C ARG A 50 8.21 -13.75 5.74
N SER A 51 9.50 -14.08 5.87
CA SER A 51 10.01 -14.78 7.05
C SER A 51 10.06 -13.92 8.31
N ALA A 52 10.24 -12.60 8.14
CA ALA A 52 10.33 -11.63 9.23
C ALA A 52 9.01 -10.90 9.54
N TYR A 53 7.97 -11.07 8.71
CA TYR A 53 6.74 -10.30 8.78
C TYR A 53 5.51 -11.20 8.92
N HIS A 54 4.52 -10.77 9.72
CA HIS A 54 3.23 -11.45 9.78
C HIS A 54 2.54 -11.41 8.40
N SER A 55 1.69 -12.40 8.12
CA SER A 55 0.91 -12.42 6.88
C SER A 55 0.16 -11.10 6.72
N SER A 56 0.19 -10.52 5.51
CA SER A 56 -0.53 -9.30 5.11
C SER A 56 -1.96 -9.23 5.66
N ASP A 57 -2.65 -10.36 5.68
CA ASP A 57 -4.04 -10.52 6.13
C ASP A 57 -4.26 -10.16 7.62
N PHE A 58 -3.19 -10.11 8.42
CA PHE A 58 -3.28 -9.75 9.83
C PHE A 58 -3.43 -8.24 10.05
N PHE A 59 -2.92 -7.41 9.13
CA PHE A 59 -2.85 -5.96 9.31
C PHE A 59 -4.09 -5.25 8.77
N THR A 60 -4.62 -5.69 7.63
CA THR A 60 -5.73 -5.02 6.94
C THR A 60 -6.94 -4.85 7.86
N GLY A 61 -7.36 -3.61 8.05
CA GLY A 61 -8.50 -3.24 8.89
C GLY A 61 -8.18 -2.91 10.34
N LYS A 62 -6.96 -3.18 10.82
CA LYS A 62 -6.50 -2.78 12.16
C LYS A 62 -5.96 -1.36 12.17
N TYR A 63 -5.82 -0.80 13.37
CA TYR A 63 -5.17 0.48 13.62
C TYR A 63 -3.73 0.31 14.08
N LEU A 64 -2.88 1.30 13.81
CA LEU A 64 -1.50 1.41 14.32
C LEU A 64 -1.42 1.13 15.83
N HIS A 65 -2.37 1.64 16.61
CA HIS A 65 -2.46 1.45 18.05
C HIS A 65 -2.72 -0.01 18.48
N GLU A 66 -3.34 -0.81 17.62
CA GLU A 66 -3.62 -2.23 17.89
C GLU A 66 -2.43 -3.13 17.53
N VAL A 67 -1.58 -2.67 16.60
CA VAL A 67 -0.47 -3.45 16.05
C VAL A 67 0.86 -3.07 16.71
N LEU A 68 1.09 -1.77 16.93
CA LEU A 68 2.32 -1.19 17.48
C LEU A 68 1.99 -0.13 18.54
N PRO A 69 1.38 -0.52 19.68
CA PRO A 69 0.87 0.44 20.67
C PRO A 69 1.92 1.43 21.17
N ASP A 70 3.15 0.98 21.41
CA ASP A 70 4.22 1.82 21.97
C ASP A 70 4.80 2.84 20.97
N LEU A 71 4.63 2.60 19.66
CA LEU A 71 5.15 3.45 18.60
C LEU A 71 4.05 4.19 17.84
N ALA A 72 2.78 3.85 18.06
CA ALA A 72 1.66 4.36 17.30
C ALA A 72 1.63 5.88 17.28
N GLU A 73 1.79 6.53 18.43
CA GLU A 73 1.77 8.00 18.54
C GLU A 73 2.89 8.66 17.72
N ILE A 74 4.09 8.06 17.69
CA ILE A 74 5.23 8.55 16.90
C ILE A 74 4.91 8.47 15.41
N PHE A 75 4.30 7.38 14.96
CA PHE A 75 3.89 7.23 13.56
C PHE A 75 2.74 8.17 13.20
N MET A 76 1.76 8.35 14.08
CA MET A 76 0.63 9.27 13.86
C MET A 76 1.09 10.71 13.64
N GLN A 77 2.14 11.16 14.34
CA GLN A 77 2.74 12.49 14.13
C GLN A 77 3.41 12.68 12.77
N THR A 78 3.73 11.59 12.05
CA THR A 78 4.33 11.65 10.71
C THR A 78 3.27 11.61 9.61
N ILE A 79 2.10 11.03 9.91
CA ILE A 79 0.98 10.88 8.98
C ILE A 79 0.14 12.17 8.92
N SER A 80 0.02 12.90 10.03
CA SER A 80 -0.70 14.18 10.15
C SER A 80 0.21 15.39 10.09
#